data_AF-A0A8T5MSM4-F1
#
_entry.id   AF-A0A8T5MSM4-F1
#
_cell.length_a   1.000
_cell.length_b   1.000
_cell.length_c   1.000
_cell.angle_alpha   90.00
_cell.angle_beta   90.00
_cell.angle_gamma   90.00
#
_symmetry.space_group_name_H-M   'P 1'
#
loop_
_entity.id
_entity.type
_entity.pdbx_description
1 polymer ?
#
loop_
_entity_poly.entity_id
_entity_poly.type
_entity_poly.pdbx_seq_one_letter_code
_entity_poly.pdbx_strand_id
1 'polypeptide(L)'
;MSSEQIKSYFNSLEAELEHCIKIAREAKMRSADPTPHPEILLAKDLAERVESLVGIEGVAQRIRELESQMPREEAALHIGLDFAEGRIGKKSKLDSVEGAIRTAVAMLTEGIVAAPIEGIARVGLGKNDDGTDYLKIY
;
A
#
# COMPACT_ATOMS: atom_id res chain seq x y z
N MET A 1 31.50 5.98 -6.42
CA MET A 1 31.14 4.96 -7.43
C MET A 1 30.61 5.69 -8.65
N SER A 2 30.99 5.28 -9.87
CA SER A 2 30.41 5.85 -11.08
C SER A 2 28.93 5.42 -11.22
N SER A 3 28.14 6.20 -11.95
CA SER A 3 26.72 5.86 -12.26
C SER A 3 26.58 4.44 -12.83
N GLU A 4 27.55 4.03 -13.65
CA GLU A 4 27.60 2.70 -14.28
C GLU A 4 27.88 1.57 -13.27
N GLN A 5 28.76 1.80 -12.30
CA GLN A 5 29.02 0.84 -11.21
C GLN A 5 27.78 0.64 -10.32
N ILE A 6 27.06 1.72 -10.00
CA ILE A 6 25.82 1.65 -9.21
C ILE A 6 24.75 0.86 -9.98
N LYS A 7 24.59 1.13 -11.27
CA LYS A 7 23.65 0.41 -12.12
C LYS A 7 23.98 -1.07 -12.22
N SER A 8 25.25 -1.42 -12.42
CA SER A 8 25.69 -2.82 -12.44
C SER A 8 25.43 -3.53 -11.11
N TYR A 9 25.63 -2.83 -9.99
CA TYR A 9 25.36 -3.37 -8.65
C TYR A 9 23.86 -3.68 -8.47
N PHE A 10 22.98 -2.73 -8.76
CA PHE A 10 21.53 -2.95 -8.66
C PHE A 10 21.06 -4.08 -9.60
N ASN A 11 21.55 -4.12 -10.83
CA ASN A 11 21.21 -5.19 -11.77
C ASN A 11 21.60 -6.58 -11.23
N SER A 12 22.74 -6.70 -10.53
CA SER A 12 23.15 -7.97 -9.94
C SER A 12 22.23 -8.41 -8.81
N LEU A 13 21.79 -7.47 -7.97
CA LEU A 13 20.83 -7.74 -6.91
C LEU A 13 19.45 -8.13 -7.46
N GLU A 14 18.97 -7.44 -8.49
CA GLU A 14 17.70 -7.76 -9.15
C GLU A 14 17.73 -9.16 -9.77
N ALA A 15 18.83 -9.53 -10.45
CA ALA A 15 18.96 -10.85 -11.04
C ALA A 15 18.97 -11.99 -9.99
N GLU A 16 19.65 -11.78 -8.87
CA GLU A 16 19.68 -12.76 -7.77
C GLU A 16 18.33 -12.87 -7.05
N LEU A 17 17.64 -11.73 -6.86
CA LEU A 17 16.29 -11.69 -6.31
C LEU A 17 15.30 -12.45 -7.21
N GLU A 18 15.34 -12.21 -8.52
CA GLU A 18 14.50 -12.94 -9.49
C GLU A 18 14.75 -14.45 -9.45
N HIS A 19 16.02 -14.85 -9.34
CA HIS A 19 16.39 -16.26 -9.19
C HIS A 19 15.77 -16.88 -7.92
N CYS A 20 15.91 -16.21 -6.78
CA CYS A 20 15.33 -16.67 -5.51
C CYS A 20 13.79 -16.77 -5.58
N ILE A 21 13.13 -15.77 -6.17
CA ILE A 21 11.67 -15.76 -6.33
C ILE A 21 11.20 -16.90 -7.23
N LYS A 22 11.94 -17.22 -8.30
CA LYS A 22 11.62 -18.37 -9.16
C LYS A 22 11.62 -19.67 -8.37
N ILE A 23 12.65 -19.92 -7.56
CA ILE A 23 12.73 -21.10 -6.69
C ILE A 23 11.54 -21.13 -5.71
N ALA A 24 11.22 -19.99 -5.08
CA ALA A 24 10.10 -19.90 -4.16
C ALA A 24 8.75 -20.20 -4.82
N ARG A 25 8.53 -19.72 -6.05
CA ARG A 25 7.32 -20.03 -6.85
C ARG A 25 7.24 -21.52 -7.16
N GLU A 26 8.34 -22.13 -7.63
CA GLU A 26 8.39 -23.57 -7.94
C GLU A 26 8.10 -24.44 -6.73
N ALA A 27 8.59 -24.05 -5.55
CA ALA A 27 8.29 -24.73 -4.29
C ALA A 27 6.81 -24.60 -3.91
N LYS A 28 6.26 -23.38 -3.92
CA LYS A 28 4.89 -23.10 -3.48
C LYS A 28 3.80 -23.70 -4.38
N MET A 29 4.06 -23.85 -5.68
CA MET A 29 3.14 -24.53 -6.60
C MET A 29 2.80 -25.98 -6.19
N ARG A 30 3.63 -26.61 -5.35
CA ARG A 30 3.36 -27.95 -4.80
C ARG A 30 2.24 -27.96 -3.76
N SER A 31 1.67 -26.79 -3.43
CA SER A 31 0.47 -26.61 -2.58
C SER A 31 0.58 -27.22 -1.18
N ALA A 32 1.80 -27.26 -0.64
CA ALA A 32 2.07 -27.68 0.74
C ALA A 32 2.06 -26.50 1.73
N ASP A 33 1.92 -25.28 1.22
CA ASP A 33 1.87 -24.00 1.95
C ASP A 33 0.45 -23.39 1.90
N PRO A 34 0.12 -22.40 2.75
CA PRO A 34 -1.20 -21.74 2.76
C PRO A 34 -1.62 -21.13 1.43
N THR A 35 -0.64 -20.70 0.62
CA THR A 35 -0.87 -20.12 -0.70
C THR A 35 0.05 -20.76 -1.76
N PRO A 36 -0.40 -20.88 -3.02
CA PRO A 36 0.39 -21.47 -4.11
C PRO A 36 1.39 -20.49 -4.73
N HIS A 37 1.51 -19.26 -4.20
CA HIS A 37 2.39 -18.20 -4.71
C HIS A 37 3.15 -17.52 -3.56
N PRO A 38 4.34 -16.93 -3.80
CA PRO A 38 5.03 -16.16 -2.77
C PRO A 38 4.13 -15.05 -2.20
N GLU A 39 4.13 -14.91 -0.87
CA GLU A 39 3.32 -13.92 -0.14
C GLU A 39 4.07 -12.61 0.07
N ILE A 40 5.41 -12.63 -0.03
CA ILE A 40 6.25 -11.44 0.03
C ILE A 40 6.18 -10.74 -1.33
N LEU A 41 5.51 -9.58 -1.37
CA LEU A 41 5.40 -8.73 -2.55
C LEU A 41 6.68 -7.90 -2.74
N LEU A 42 7.13 -7.80 -3.99
CA LEU A 42 8.24 -6.92 -4.35
C LEU A 42 7.71 -5.53 -4.65
N ALA A 43 8.39 -4.51 -4.15
CA ALA A 43 8.09 -3.11 -4.43
C ALA A 43 9.39 -2.35 -4.67
N LYS A 44 9.43 -1.50 -5.70
CA LYS A 44 10.64 -0.76 -6.09
C LYS A 44 10.76 0.58 -5.36
N ASP A 45 9.64 1.19 -5.01
CA ASP A 45 9.58 2.50 -4.36
C ASP A 45 8.50 2.54 -3.28
N LEU A 46 8.37 3.72 -2.64
CA LEU A 46 7.39 3.95 -1.58
C LEU A 46 5.96 3.80 -2.09
N ALA A 47 5.67 4.32 -3.28
CA ALA A 47 4.33 4.31 -3.83
C ALA A 47 3.85 2.87 -4.10
N GLU A 48 4.72 2.04 -4.68
CA GLU A 48 4.47 0.60 -4.88
C GLU A 48 4.35 -0.16 -3.57
N ARG A 49 5.16 0.19 -2.55
CA ARG A 49 5.01 -0.41 -1.21
C ARG A 49 3.63 -0.10 -0.65
N VAL A 50 3.20 1.17 -0.69
CA VAL A 50 1.89 1.57 -0.17
C VAL A 50 0.77 0.84 -0.90
N GLU A 51 0.78 0.82 -2.24
CA GLU A 51 -0.23 0.11 -3.04
C GLU A 51 -0.25 -1.40 -2.73
N SER A 52 0.92 -2.03 -2.63
CA SER A 52 1.04 -3.45 -2.29
C SER A 52 0.52 -3.76 -0.88
N LEU A 53 0.75 -2.86 0.08
CA LEU A 53 0.30 -3.01 1.47
C LEU A 53 -1.22 -2.85 1.60
N VAL A 54 -1.82 -1.87 0.92
CA VAL A 54 -3.26 -1.59 1.02
C VAL A 54 -4.11 -2.41 0.04
N GLY A 55 -3.51 -2.92 -1.04
CA GLY A 55 -4.19 -3.74 -2.05
C GLY A 55 -5.22 -2.99 -2.89
N ILE A 56 -5.04 -1.69 -3.10
CA ILE A 56 -5.97 -0.83 -3.86
C ILE A 56 -5.28 -0.36 -5.14
N GLU A 57 -5.75 -0.87 -6.27
CA GLU A 57 -5.19 -0.56 -7.59
C GLU A 57 -5.23 0.94 -7.90
N GLY A 58 -4.13 1.46 -8.45
CA GLY A 58 -3.99 2.86 -8.88
C GLY A 58 -3.48 3.81 -7.80
N VAL A 59 -3.30 3.32 -6.56
CA VAL A 59 -2.76 4.12 -5.46
C VAL A 59 -1.33 4.58 -5.73
N ALA A 60 -0.43 3.74 -6.23
CA ALA A 60 0.97 4.16 -6.43
C ALA A 60 1.07 5.25 -7.49
N GLN A 61 0.31 5.11 -8.59
CA GLN A 61 0.27 6.15 -9.63
C GLN A 61 -0.16 7.49 -9.04
N ARG A 62 -1.24 7.48 -8.23
CA ARG A 62 -1.73 8.73 -7.65
C ARG A 62 -0.76 9.34 -6.65
N ILE A 63 -0.13 8.53 -5.81
CA ILE A 63 0.89 9.00 -4.86
C ILE A 63 1.99 9.75 -5.60
N ARG A 64 2.50 9.19 -6.70
CA ARG A 64 3.55 9.83 -7.52
C ARG A 64 3.07 11.16 -8.12
N GLU A 65 1.83 11.24 -8.58
CA GLU A 65 1.24 12.49 -9.09
C GLU A 65 1.17 13.57 -8.00
N LEU A 66 0.71 13.22 -6.80
CA LEU A 66 0.60 14.14 -5.68
C LEU A 66 1.98 14.57 -5.15
N GLU A 67 2.88 13.63 -4.87
CA GLU A 67 4.24 13.94 -4.37
C GLU A 67 5.07 14.77 -5.37
N SER A 68 4.73 14.78 -6.66
CA SER A 68 5.36 15.68 -7.64
C SER A 68 4.95 17.16 -7.50
N GLN A 69 3.86 17.42 -6.79
CA GLN A 69 3.24 18.75 -6.67
C GLN A 69 3.28 19.29 -5.25
N MET A 70 3.30 18.43 -4.24
CA MET A 70 3.19 18.80 -2.83
C MET A 70 4.02 17.88 -1.93
N PRO A 71 4.35 18.31 -0.70
CA PRO A 71 4.97 17.47 0.31
C PRO A 71 4.11 16.23 0.63
N ARG A 72 4.77 15.19 1.14
CA ARG A 72 4.11 13.91 1.43
C ARG A 72 2.95 14.03 2.41
N GLU A 73 3.09 14.87 3.42
CA GLU A 73 2.07 15.11 4.45
C GLU A 73 0.80 15.68 3.84
N GLU A 74 0.96 16.62 2.90
CA GLU A 74 -0.14 17.19 2.12
C GLU A 74 -0.70 16.16 1.13
N ALA A 75 0.16 15.39 0.46
CA ALA A 75 -0.26 14.32 -0.44
C ALA A 75 -1.10 13.26 0.29
N ALA A 76 -0.73 12.89 1.52
CA ALA A 76 -1.47 11.96 2.36
C ALA A 76 -2.83 12.51 2.82
N LEU A 77 -2.98 13.83 2.94
CA LEU A 77 -4.29 14.46 3.17
C LEU A 77 -5.13 14.44 1.89
N HIS A 78 -4.52 14.79 0.75
CA HIS A 78 -5.18 14.83 -0.55
C HIS A 78 -5.65 13.45 -1.03
N ILE A 79 -4.94 12.37 -0.68
CA ILE A 79 -5.38 11.02 -1.03
C ILE A 79 -6.75 10.71 -0.41
N GLY A 80 -7.02 11.21 0.80
CA GLY A 80 -8.31 11.03 1.47
C GLY A 80 -9.45 11.71 0.70
N LEU A 81 -9.19 12.87 0.09
CA LEU A 81 -10.14 13.55 -0.79
C LEU A 81 -10.38 12.74 -2.07
N ASP A 82 -9.33 12.18 -2.68
CA ASP A 82 -9.47 11.36 -3.88
C ASP A 82 -10.31 10.09 -3.63
N PHE A 83 -10.20 9.48 -2.44
CA PHE A 83 -11.10 8.41 -2.00
C PHE A 83 -12.53 8.90 -1.77
N ALA A 84 -12.71 10.04 -1.12
CA ALA A 84 -14.03 10.61 -0.85
C ALA A 84 -14.79 10.98 -2.13
N GLU A 85 -14.07 11.44 -3.16
CA GLU A 85 -14.60 11.75 -4.49
C GLU A 85 -14.73 10.51 -5.40
N GLY A 86 -14.31 9.33 -4.94
CA GLY A 86 -14.39 8.08 -5.70
C GLY A 86 -13.45 8.02 -6.91
N ARG A 87 -12.39 8.83 -6.92
CA ARG A 87 -11.32 8.77 -7.93
C ARG A 87 -10.48 7.51 -7.77
N ILE A 88 -10.37 7.00 -6.54
CA ILE A 88 -9.63 5.77 -6.18
C ILE A 88 -10.51 4.87 -5.32
N GLY A 89 -10.36 3.55 -5.46
CA GLY A 89 -10.99 2.58 -4.57
C GLY A 89 -12.52 2.63 -4.60
N LYS A 90 -13.13 2.62 -5.80
CA LYS A 90 -14.59 2.62 -5.99
C LYS A 90 -15.25 1.44 -5.27
N LYS A 91 -15.76 1.70 -4.07
CA LYS A 91 -16.45 0.75 -3.18
C LYS A 91 -17.52 1.48 -2.34
N SER A 92 -18.06 0.85 -1.29
CA SER A 92 -19.04 1.49 -0.40
C SER A 92 -18.42 2.68 0.35
N LYS A 93 -19.26 3.55 0.95
CA LYS A 93 -18.79 4.68 1.76
C LYS A 93 -17.79 4.24 2.84
N LEU A 94 -18.06 3.12 3.51
CA LEU A 94 -17.21 2.61 4.58
C LEU A 94 -15.87 2.09 4.03
N ASP A 95 -15.89 1.38 2.90
CA ASP A 95 -14.68 0.89 2.24
C ASP A 95 -13.80 2.05 1.75
N SER A 96 -14.41 3.13 1.23
CA SER A 96 -13.67 4.32 0.81
C SER A 96 -13.01 5.02 2.00
N VAL A 97 -13.70 5.10 3.14
CA VAL A 97 -13.12 5.67 4.37
C VAL A 97 -11.98 4.79 4.88
N GLU A 98 -12.17 3.47 4.93
CA GLU A 98 -11.12 2.54 5.35
C GLU A 98 -9.90 2.61 4.41
N GLY A 99 -10.12 2.61 3.10
CA GLY A 99 -9.07 2.76 2.10
C GLY A 99 -8.31 4.08 2.25
N ALA A 100 -9.03 5.19 2.49
CA ALA A 100 -8.42 6.49 2.76
C ALA A 100 -7.52 6.46 3.99
N ILE A 101 -8.01 5.93 5.11
CA ILE A 101 -7.25 5.87 6.36
C ILE A 101 -6.01 4.99 6.19
N ARG A 102 -6.15 3.76 5.68
CA ARG A 102 -5.02 2.84 5.50
C ARG A 102 -3.97 3.42 4.56
N THR A 103 -4.39 4.02 3.44
CA THR A 103 -3.47 4.62 2.47
C THR A 103 -2.74 5.83 3.05
N ALA A 104 -3.45 6.75 3.72
CA ALA A 104 -2.83 7.93 4.33
C ALA A 104 -1.83 7.53 5.43
N VAL A 105 -2.18 6.59 6.30
CA VAL A 105 -1.26 6.09 7.34
C VAL A 105 -0.06 5.38 6.71
N ALA A 106 -0.26 4.58 5.66
CA ALA A 106 0.83 3.93 4.94
C ALA A 106 1.78 4.95 4.31
N MET A 107 1.26 6.02 3.70
CA MET A 107 2.09 7.11 3.16
C MET A 107 2.92 7.80 4.24
N LEU A 108 2.28 8.21 5.34
CA LEU A 108 2.94 8.92 6.44
C LEU A 108 4.00 8.09 7.16
N THR A 109 3.91 6.75 7.06
CA THR A 109 4.87 5.81 7.66
C THR A 109 5.77 5.15 6.61
N GLU A 110 5.80 5.70 5.40
CA GLU A 110 6.64 5.26 4.27
C GLU A 110 6.44 3.81 3.80
N GLY A 111 5.33 3.20 4.22
CA GLY A 111 5.05 1.79 4.02
C GLY A 111 6.07 0.87 4.71
N ILE A 112 6.70 1.32 5.80
CA ILE A 112 7.74 0.54 6.52
C ILE A 112 7.14 -0.25 7.69
N VAL A 113 6.05 0.23 8.28
CA VAL A 113 5.44 -0.37 9.48
C VAL A 113 4.18 -1.15 9.14
N ALA A 114 3.85 -2.13 9.99
CA ALA A 114 2.67 -2.98 9.83
C ALA A 114 1.34 -2.29 10.23
N ALA A 115 1.37 -1.08 10.81
CA ALA A 115 0.19 -0.39 11.32
C ALA A 115 -0.99 -0.30 10.31
N PRO A 116 -0.78 0.00 9.02
CA PRO A 116 -1.86 0.06 8.03
C PRO A 116 -2.55 -1.29 7.75
N ILE A 117 -1.94 -2.42 8.11
CA ILE A 117 -2.45 -3.77 7.87
C ILE A 117 -2.90 -4.40 9.18
N GLU A 118 -1.99 -4.50 10.14
CA GLU A 118 -2.18 -5.24 11.39
C GLU A 118 -2.67 -4.35 12.54
N GLY A 119 -2.39 -3.05 12.49
CA GLY A 119 -2.74 -2.11 13.55
C GLY A 119 -4.18 -1.60 13.46
N ILE A 120 -4.72 -1.49 12.25
CA ILE A 120 -6.12 -1.12 11.99
C ILE A 120 -6.86 -2.41 11.64
N ALA A 121 -7.60 -2.96 12.59
CA ALA A 121 -8.39 -4.17 12.40
C ALA A 121 -9.61 -3.89 11.51
N ARG A 122 -10.31 -2.77 11.74
CA ARG A 122 -11.46 -2.34 10.91
C ARG A 122 -11.81 -0.87 11.14
N VAL A 123 -12.51 -0.29 10.17
CA VAL A 123 -13.19 1.00 10.33
C VAL A 123 -14.70 0.78 10.32
N GLY A 124 -15.41 1.42 11.24
CA GLY A 124 -16.86 1.31 11.41
C GLY A 124 -17.54 2.65 11.57
N LEU A 125 -18.87 2.64 11.48
CA LEU A 125 -19.72 3.79 11.84
C LEU A 125 -20.44 3.50 13.15
N GLY A 126 -20.38 4.45 14.07
CA GLY A 126 -21.19 4.49 15.29
C GLY A 126 -22.25 5.59 15.20
N LYS A 127 -23.19 5.59 16.15
CA LYS A 127 -24.16 6.66 16.35
C LYS A 127 -23.98 7.33 17.69
N ASN A 128 -23.99 8.66 17.69
CA ASN A 128 -24.03 9.48 18.88
C ASN A 128 -25.44 9.48 19.47
N ASP A 129 -25.57 9.94 20.72
CA ASP A 129 -26.86 10.06 21.41
C ASP A 129 -27.83 11.04 20.72
N ASP A 130 -27.29 12.00 19.97
CA ASP A 130 -28.05 12.95 19.13
C ASP A 130 -28.48 12.36 17.76
N GLY A 131 -28.13 11.10 17.48
CA GLY A 131 -28.47 10.38 16.25
C GLY A 131 -27.48 10.58 15.09
N THR A 132 -26.49 11.46 15.23
CA THR A 132 -25.45 11.70 14.21
C THR A 132 -24.45 10.54 14.13
N ASP A 133 -23.81 10.38 12.97
CA ASP A 133 -22.83 9.30 12.75
C ASP A 133 -21.40 9.76 13.08
N TYR A 134 -20.58 8.85 13.62
CA TYR A 134 -19.15 9.06 13.85
C TYR A 134 -18.32 7.83 13.42
N LEU A 135 -17.02 8.03 13.19
CA LEU A 135 -16.10 6.95 12.81
C LEU A 135 -15.53 6.22 14.02
N LYS A 136 -15.43 4.90 13.91
CA LYS A 136 -14.79 4.01 14.88
C LYS A 136 -13.63 3.30 14.22
N ILE A 137 -12.43 3.46 14.77
CA ILE A 137 -11.22 2.74 14.35
C ILE A 137 -10.92 1.72 15.44
N TYR A 138 -10.75 0.46 15.04
CA TYR A 138 -10.44 -0.66 15.92
C TYR A 138 -9.10 -1.25 15.55
#